data_AF-A0A5B9W5R1-F1
#
_entry.id   AF-A0A5B9W5R1-F1
#
_cell.length_a   1.000
_cell.length_b   1.000
_cell.length_c   1.000
_cell.angle_alpha   90.00
_cell.angle_beta   90.00
_cell.angle_gamma   90.00
#
_symmetry.space_group_name_H-M   'P 1'
#
loop_
_entity.id
_entity.type
_entity.pdbx_description
1 polymer ?
#
loop_
_entity_poly.entity_id
_entity_poly.type
_entity_poly.pdbx_seq_one_letter_code
_entity_poly.pdbx_strand_id
1 'polypeptide(L)'
;MPGTMRFEQAVYGSFPFWDRGYAVLARSAGCRPEWLDALRLAAQRYGERPAGIAEHRALFAMRLPRGPWMIVGVFPQGDDDRGRPGALAFHGLFVDPRSYAKAGADPFRFADSLRGDWAADDQDVALPAASMTIPAPIAAVAAPTGRAAAIAARIRRGGRVAVLADEPIDGLARAAWDLLPGRVRRRASLATWAFGDENRFDLVATPRLPGMIEGPELPPPPAGAPRPRRPAILGLAALLLAAAAVVAILARTRPGAGERAGAVPGPRSDAPSGPTAGPSAPTPPRPSPDEGRPSSPEEARRMAEALASLADRLDPDAGPPPDAGAAATMRRLAGRLRYRGPALGEAELAGLRGRHASPDAVNALRWHSLVLRFLDDRPLPEGFDREAPRRQLAVLAWSFHLEDDPGVAGALRRGTPEEVVHALGDALAIDVPLPRTSLSSELPALEEYRRFLGTLPRK
;
A
#
# COMPACT_ATOMS: atom_id res chain seq x y z
N MET A 1 27.84 3.06 13.94
CA MET A 1 28.25 2.79 12.54
C MET A 1 27.16 3.32 11.63
N PRO A 2 27.45 4.25 10.70
CA PRO A 2 26.46 4.70 9.73
C PRO A 2 26.03 3.50 8.87
N GLY A 3 24.72 3.26 8.75
CA GLY A 3 24.22 2.14 7.95
C GLY A 3 24.43 2.39 6.47
N THR A 4 24.89 1.38 5.73
CA THR A 4 24.88 1.39 4.26
C THR A 4 23.55 0.85 3.77
N MET A 5 22.96 1.49 2.76
CA MET A 5 21.77 0.99 2.08
C MET A 5 22.08 0.74 0.60
N ARG A 6 21.47 -0.30 0.04
CA ARG A 6 21.62 -0.69 -1.37
C ARG A 6 20.31 -0.46 -2.11
N PHE A 7 20.39 -0.12 -3.39
CA PHE A 7 19.24 0.06 -4.26
C PHE A 7 19.59 -0.29 -5.71
N GLU A 8 18.58 -0.70 -6.46
CA GLU A 8 18.72 -0.99 -7.88
C GLU A 8 18.56 0.31 -8.69
N GLN A 9 19.16 0.37 -9.88
CA GLN A 9 19.11 1.56 -10.73
C GLN A 9 18.89 1.21 -12.20
N ALA A 10 18.23 2.10 -12.94
CA ALA A 10 18.04 1.98 -14.37
C ALA A 10 18.00 3.34 -15.05
N VAL A 11 18.32 3.35 -16.34
CA VAL A 11 18.34 4.53 -17.18
C VAL A 11 17.40 4.34 -18.35
N TYR A 12 16.53 5.30 -18.55
CA TYR A 12 15.59 5.35 -19.67
C TYR A 12 15.68 6.72 -20.32
N GLY A 13 15.77 6.81 -21.63
CA GLY A 13 15.90 8.09 -22.30
C GLY A 13 16.10 7.97 -23.79
N SER A 14 16.23 9.12 -24.44
CA SER A 14 16.74 9.23 -25.80
C SER A 14 18.14 9.82 -25.76
N PHE A 15 19.03 9.31 -26.61
CA PHE A 15 20.44 9.66 -26.63
C PHE A 15 20.91 9.88 -28.07
N PRO A 16 21.85 10.82 -28.31
CA PRO A 16 22.32 11.15 -29.66
C PRO A 16 23.17 10.05 -30.31
N PHE A 17 23.64 9.07 -29.53
CA PHE A 17 24.59 8.05 -29.98
C PHE A 17 23.93 6.70 -30.36
N TRP A 18 22.60 6.58 -30.34
CA TRP A 18 21.89 5.36 -30.74
C TRP A 18 20.61 5.68 -31.53
N ASP A 19 19.94 4.70 -32.13
CA ASP A 19 18.77 4.88 -33.03
C ASP A 19 17.47 4.26 -32.50
N ARG A 20 17.36 4.11 -31.17
CA ARG A 20 16.24 3.41 -30.51
C ARG A 20 15.15 4.35 -29.99
N GLY A 21 15.26 5.66 -30.23
CA GLY A 21 14.45 6.67 -29.56
C GLY A 21 14.51 6.54 -28.04
N TYR A 22 13.34 6.65 -27.38
CA TYR A 22 13.23 6.45 -25.94
C TYR A 22 13.22 4.97 -25.56
N ALA A 23 14.32 4.50 -24.98
CA ALA A 23 14.48 3.11 -24.53
C ALA A 23 15.30 3.02 -23.24
N VAL A 24 15.34 1.82 -22.64
CA VAL A 24 16.20 1.53 -21.48
C VAL A 24 17.64 1.41 -21.97
N LEU A 25 18.52 2.29 -21.51
CA LEU A 25 19.94 2.30 -21.87
C LEU A 25 20.72 1.26 -21.06
N ALA A 26 20.53 1.26 -19.74
CA ALA A 26 21.28 0.45 -18.80
C ALA A 26 20.43 0.14 -17.56
N ARG A 27 20.71 -0.96 -16.87
CA ARG A 27 20.03 -1.32 -15.61
C ARG A 27 20.84 -2.25 -14.74
N SER A 28 20.53 -2.25 -13.45
CA SER A 28 21.02 -3.25 -12.52
C SER A 28 20.30 -4.59 -12.70
N ALA A 29 20.99 -5.67 -12.36
CA ALA A 29 20.48 -7.04 -12.50
C ALA A 29 19.22 -7.30 -11.64
N GLY A 30 19.06 -6.59 -10.52
CA GLY A 30 17.89 -6.73 -9.63
C GLY A 30 16.68 -5.91 -10.05
N CYS A 31 16.77 -5.09 -11.12
CA CYS A 31 15.62 -4.35 -11.63
C CYS A 31 14.54 -5.30 -12.18
N ARG A 32 13.40 -5.34 -11.50
CA ARG A 32 12.23 -6.10 -11.93
C ARG A 32 11.59 -5.46 -13.19
N PRO A 33 11.05 -6.24 -14.15
CA PRO A 33 10.44 -5.70 -15.37
C PRO A 33 9.37 -4.63 -15.11
N GLU A 34 8.50 -4.84 -14.13
CA GLU A 34 7.45 -3.89 -13.75
C GLU A 34 7.98 -2.56 -13.19
N TRP A 35 9.21 -2.53 -12.69
CA TRP A 35 9.85 -1.29 -12.25
C TRP A 35 10.35 -0.48 -13.45
N LEU A 36 10.86 -1.16 -14.48
CA LEU A 36 11.28 -0.54 -15.74
C LEU A 36 10.07 0.00 -16.50
N ASP A 37 8.97 -0.75 -16.55
CA ASP A 37 7.71 -0.29 -17.13
C ASP A 37 7.17 0.93 -16.39
N ALA A 38 7.27 0.96 -15.06
CA ALA A 38 6.87 2.10 -14.25
C ALA A 38 7.76 3.34 -14.51
N LEU A 39 9.07 3.16 -14.68
CA LEU A 39 10.00 4.24 -15.04
C LEU A 39 9.65 4.81 -16.42
N ARG A 40 9.45 3.94 -17.41
CA ARG A 40 9.01 4.33 -18.76
C ARG A 40 7.70 5.12 -18.72
N LEU A 41 6.70 4.63 -18.00
CA LEU A 41 5.40 5.29 -17.89
C LEU A 41 5.50 6.64 -17.19
N ALA A 42 6.30 6.74 -16.13
CA ALA A 42 6.52 7.98 -15.41
C ALA A 42 7.26 9.01 -16.28
N ALA A 43 8.25 8.57 -17.07
CA ALA A 43 8.97 9.41 -18.01
C ALA A 43 8.05 9.92 -19.15
N GLN A 44 7.17 9.09 -19.69
CA GLN A 44 6.16 9.51 -20.68
C GLN A 44 5.20 10.55 -20.10
N ARG A 45 4.76 10.35 -18.85
CA ARG A 45 3.89 11.27 -18.10
C ARG A 45 4.59 12.51 -17.55
N TYR A 46 5.91 12.62 -17.74
CA TYR A 46 6.66 13.82 -17.39
C TYR A 46 6.21 15.02 -18.25
N GLY A 47 5.66 14.75 -19.44
CA GLY A 47 5.08 15.72 -20.36
C GLY A 47 6.04 16.08 -21.50
N GLU A 48 5.47 16.57 -22.59
CA GLU A 48 6.24 17.13 -23.71
C GLU A 48 6.72 18.54 -23.35
N ARG A 49 7.96 18.87 -23.74
CA ARG A 49 8.53 20.19 -23.51
C ARG A 49 7.74 21.25 -24.30
N PRO A 50 7.16 22.26 -23.63
CA PRO A 50 6.51 23.35 -24.34
C PRO A 50 7.51 24.18 -25.16
N ALA A 51 7.06 24.73 -26.29
CA ALA A 51 7.90 25.58 -27.13
C ALA A 51 8.42 26.80 -26.36
N GLY A 52 9.71 27.10 -26.51
CA GLY A 52 10.37 28.22 -25.85
C GLY A 52 10.77 27.99 -24.39
N ILE A 53 10.45 26.85 -23.79
CA ILE A 53 10.88 26.49 -22.43
C ILE A 53 12.22 25.76 -22.49
N ALA A 54 13.16 26.17 -21.63
CA ALA A 54 14.47 25.54 -21.49
C ALA A 54 14.36 24.19 -20.77
N GLU A 55 15.32 23.30 -21.05
CA GLU A 55 15.46 22.04 -20.35
C GLU A 55 16.30 22.25 -19.10
N HIS A 56 15.82 21.73 -17.97
CA HIS A 56 16.52 21.83 -16.70
C HIS A 56 16.77 20.44 -16.14
N ARG A 57 17.89 20.30 -15.41
CA ARG A 57 18.07 19.16 -14.52
C ARG A 57 16.97 19.21 -13.45
N ALA A 58 16.29 18.10 -13.24
CA ALA A 58 15.21 18.02 -12.26
C ALA A 58 15.25 16.71 -11.47
N LEU A 59 14.44 16.64 -10.43
CA LEU A 59 14.25 15.45 -9.62
C LEU A 59 12.76 15.20 -9.41
N PHE A 60 12.33 13.95 -9.52
CA PHE A 60 11.02 13.56 -9.00
C PHE A 60 11.10 12.26 -8.19
N ALA A 61 10.18 12.10 -7.27
CA ALA A 61 10.07 10.93 -6.42
C ALA A 61 8.61 10.50 -6.27
N MET A 62 8.35 9.23 -6.50
CA MET A 62 7.02 8.64 -6.33
C MET A 62 7.10 7.19 -5.87
N ARG A 63 6.08 6.75 -5.13
CA ARG A 63 5.98 5.35 -4.69
C ARG A 63 5.28 4.52 -5.75
N LEU A 64 5.88 3.40 -6.13
CA LEU A 64 5.22 2.43 -6.99
C LEU A 64 4.08 1.72 -6.22
N PRO A 65 2.91 1.44 -6.84
CA PRO A 65 1.74 0.91 -6.13
C PRO A 65 2.00 -0.32 -5.26
N ARG A 66 2.93 -1.19 -5.70
CA ARG A 66 3.32 -2.43 -5.02
C ARG A 66 4.83 -2.64 -5.03
N GLY A 67 5.60 -1.60 -4.70
CA GLY A 67 7.04 -1.69 -4.84
C GLY A 67 7.86 -0.60 -4.16
N PRO A 68 9.08 -0.38 -4.66
CA PRO A 68 9.99 0.60 -4.10
C PRO A 68 9.50 2.02 -4.32
N TRP A 69 10.16 2.96 -3.65
CA TRP A 69 10.24 4.33 -4.09
C TRP A 69 11.08 4.41 -5.35
N MET A 70 10.56 5.12 -6.33
CA MET A 70 11.28 5.48 -7.54
C MET A 70 11.70 6.94 -7.41
N ILE A 71 13.02 7.17 -7.35
CA ILE A 71 13.63 8.50 -7.27
C ILE A 71 14.37 8.72 -8.57
N VAL A 72 13.97 9.71 -9.34
CA VAL A 72 14.42 9.89 -10.72
C VAL A 72 15.08 11.24 -10.88
N GLY A 73 16.31 11.23 -11.38
CA GLY A 73 16.96 12.41 -11.94
C GLY A 73 16.60 12.55 -13.41
N VAL A 74 16.20 13.75 -13.81
CA VAL A 74 15.91 14.11 -15.21
C VAL A 74 17.05 14.99 -15.70
N PHE A 75 17.65 14.61 -16.82
CA PHE A 75 18.83 15.25 -17.36
C PHE A 75 18.61 15.60 -18.84
N PRO A 76 18.78 16.89 -19.22
CA PRO A 76 18.84 17.28 -20.63
C PRO A 76 19.96 16.53 -21.35
N GLN A 77 19.68 16.04 -22.56
CA GLN A 77 20.66 15.40 -23.45
C GLN A 77 20.90 16.21 -24.72
N GLY A 78 20.21 17.35 -24.88
CA GLY A 78 20.25 18.17 -26.08
C GLY A 78 19.37 17.58 -27.17
N ASP A 79 20.00 17.05 -28.21
CA ASP A 79 19.30 16.46 -29.36
C ASP A 79 19.11 14.95 -29.17
N ASP A 80 17.99 14.45 -29.71
CA ASP A 80 17.68 13.02 -29.74
C ASP A 80 18.44 12.29 -30.86
N ASP A 81 18.16 11.00 -31.01
CA ASP A 81 18.70 10.12 -32.05
C ASP A 81 18.44 10.59 -33.49
N ARG A 82 17.54 11.56 -33.69
CA ARG A 82 17.16 12.13 -34.98
C ARG A 82 17.55 13.60 -35.09
N GLY A 83 18.36 14.11 -34.17
CA GLY A 83 18.75 15.52 -34.14
C GLY A 83 17.62 16.46 -33.71
N ARG A 84 16.54 15.96 -33.08
CA ARG A 84 15.45 16.79 -32.56
C ARG A 84 15.82 17.25 -31.15
N PRO A 85 15.78 18.56 -30.86
CA PRO A 85 16.05 19.06 -29.52
C PRO A 85 14.95 18.61 -28.56
N GLY A 86 15.25 18.45 -27.28
CA GLY A 86 14.26 17.96 -26.30
C GLY A 86 14.61 16.63 -25.66
N ALA A 87 15.75 16.03 -25.99
CA ALA A 87 16.09 14.71 -25.49
C ALA A 87 16.32 14.75 -23.98
N LEU A 88 15.65 13.85 -23.26
CA LEU A 88 15.80 13.70 -21.82
C LEU A 88 16.28 12.29 -21.49
N ALA A 89 17.18 12.20 -20.52
CA ALA A 89 17.52 10.98 -19.82
C ALA A 89 16.91 10.98 -18.42
N PHE A 90 16.36 9.83 -18.03
CA PHE A 90 15.75 9.57 -16.75
C PHE A 90 16.57 8.50 -16.04
N HIS A 91 17.31 8.89 -15.00
CA HIS A 91 18.04 7.96 -14.16
C HIS A 91 17.21 7.65 -12.91
N GLY A 92 16.64 6.44 -12.85
CA GLY A 92 15.78 5.99 -11.77
C GLY A 92 16.50 5.11 -10.76
N LEU A 93 16.37 5.47 -9.48
CA LEU A 93 16.79 4.68 -8.33
C LEU A 93 15.57 4.02 -7.69
N PHE A 94 15.65 2.71 -7.47
CA PHE A 94 14.58 1.90 -6.88
C PHE A 94 14.94 1.54 -5.44
N VAL A 95 14.40 2.32 -4.52
CA VAL A 95 14.72 2.26 -3.09
C VAL A 95 13.59 1.57 -2.34
N ASP A 96 13.87 0.49 -1.61
CA ASP A 96 12.82 -0.16 -0.82
C ASP A 96 12.23 0.82 0.23
N PRO A 97 10.95 0.66 0.61
CA PRO A 97 10.28 1.61 1.50
C PRO A 97 10.96 1.79 2.86
N ARG A 98 11.66 0.77 3.38
CA ARG A 98 12.35 0.90 4.65
C ARG A 98 13.61 1.70 4.51
N SER A 99 14.43 1.42 3.50
CA SER A 99 15.66 2.17 3.29
C SER A 99 15.36 3.63 2.95
N TYR A 100 14.29 3.89 2.19
CA TYR A 100 13.80 5.26 2.00
C TYR A 100 13.38 5.92 3.32
N ALA A 101 12.64 5.20 4.19
CA ALA A 101 12.27 5.71 5.52
C ALA A 101 13.48 5.93 6.44
N LYS A 102 14.49 5.06 6.40
CA LYS A 102 15.77 5.20 7.13
C LYS A 102 16.56 6.42 6.64
N ALA A 103 16.46 6.75 5.35
CA ALA A 103 16.94 8.00 4.78
C ALA A 103 16.03 9.20 5.11
N GLY A 104 15.13 9.11 6.10
CA GLY A 104 14.24 10.21 6.48
C GLY A 104 13.08 10.45 5.52
N ALA A 105 12.82 9.53 4.59
CA ALA A 105 11.83 9.67 3.51
C ALA A 105 12.03 10.97 2.72
N ASP A 106 13.29 11.31 2.47
CA ASP A 106 13.72 12.52 1.78
C ASP A 106 14.40 12.14 0.46
N PRO A 107 13.79 12.46 -0.70
CA PRO A 107 14.36 12.08 -1.99
C PRO A 107 15.60 12.91 -2.33
N PHE A 108 15.80 14.09 -1.72
CA PHE A 108 16.97 14.93 -1.97
C PHE A 108 18.27 14.32 -1.47
N ARG A 109 18.20 13.38 -0.50
CA ARG A 109 19.38 12.63 -0.04
C ARG A 109 19.98 11.72 -1.09
N PHE A 110 19.24 11.43 -2.16
CA PHE A 110 19.67 10.56 -3.24
C PHE A 110 20.21 11.35 -4.44
N ALA A 111 20.20 12.69 -4.38
CA ALA A 111 20.57 13.55 -5.51
C ALA A 111 21.99 13.28 -6.01
N ASP A 112 22.93 13.01 -5.10
CA ASP A 112 24.34 12.73 -5.44
C ASP A 112 24.54 11.34 -6.05
N SER A 113 23.58 10.43 -5.89
CA SER A 113 23.57 9.13 -6.56
C SER A 113 23.03 9.19 -7.99
N LEU A 114 22.51 10.36 -8.41
CA LEU A 114 21.92 10.53 -9.74
C LEU A 114 22.97 11.03 -10.74
N ARG A 115 23.18 10.26 -11.81
CA ARG A 115 24.10 10.55 -12.92
C ARG A 115 23.36 11.04 -14.18
N GLY A 116 23.98 11.97 -14.91
CA GLY A 116 23.44 12.56 -16.14
C GLY A 116 24.34 12.48 -17.37
N ASP A 117 25.62 12.19 -17.17
CA ASP A 117 26.67 11.97 -18.15
C ASP A 117 26.65 10.54 -18.68
N TRP A 118 25.57 10.19 -19.37
CA TRP A 118 25.43 8.88 -20.03
C TRP A 118 26.09 8.91 -21.41
N ALA A 119 26.87 7.89 -21.73
CA ALA A 119 27.61 7.78 -22.99
C ALA A 119 27.32 6.47 -23.73
N ALA A 120 27.82 6.35 -24.96
CA ALA A 120 27.68 5.13 -25.78
C ALA A 120 28.20 3.88 -25.07
N ASP A 121 29.28 4.01 -24.29
CA ASP A 121 29.88 2.93 -23.53
C ASP A 121 28.98 2.40 -22.40
N ASP A 122 27.93 3.13 -22.01
CA ASP A 122 26.96 2.67 -21.02
C ASP A 122 25.85 1.80 -21.63
N GLN A 123 25.77 1.70 -22.96
CA GLN A 123 24.69 0.98 -23.62
C GLN A 123 24.72 -0.51 -23.28
N ASP A 124 23.57 -1.03 -22.83
CA ASP A 124 23.35 -2.43 -22.47
C ASP A 124 24.29 -2.92 -21.33
N VAL A 125 25.00 -2.00 -20.66
CA VAL A 125 25.87 -2.30 -19.50
C VAL A 125 25.02 -2.64 -18.28
N ALA A 126 25.39 -3.73 -17.60
CA ALA A 126 24.82 -4.09 -16.32
C ALA A 126 25.34 -3.13 -15.24
N LEU A 127 24.48 -2.21 -14.78
CA LEU A 127 24.84 -1.28 -13.71
C LEU A 127 25.00 -2.05 -12.39
N PRO A 128 26.04 -1.78 -11.59
CA PRO A 128 26.11 -2.35 -10.25
C PRO A 128 24.92 -1.86 -9.43
N ALA A 129 24.46 -2.66 -8.47
CA ALA A 129 23.52 -2.16 -7.46
C ALA A 129 24.20 -1.00 -6.72
N ALA A 130 23.58 0.18 -6.72
CA ALA A 130 24.12 1.36 -6.07
C ALA A 130 24.01 1.22 -4.55
N SER A 131 24.88 1.92 -3.85
CA SER A 131 24.84 1.99 -2.40
C SER A 131 25.17 3.39 -1.91
N MET A 132 24.49 3.82 -0.85
CA MET A 132 24.83 5.06 -0.17
C MET A 132 24.97 4.83 1.33
N THR A 133 25.83 5.64 1.95
CA THR A 133 25.88 5.76 3.40
C THR A 133 24.69 6.61 3.83
N ILE A 134 23.88 6.11 4.77
CA ILE A 134 22.73 6.87 5.29
C ILE A 134 23.29 8.11 5.99
N PRO A 135 23.00 9.33 5.50
CA PRO A 135 23.51 10.54 6.12
C PRO A 135 22.93 10.67 7.53
N ALA A 136 23.73 11.22 8.46
CA ALA A 136 23.20 11.60 9.76
C ALA A 136 21.97 12.52 9.59
N PRO A 137 21.04 12.55 10.57
CA PRO A 137 19.98 13.55 10.59
C PRO A 137 20.62 14.94 10.47
N ILE A 138 20.25 15.68 9.42
CA ILE A 138 20.74 17.05 9.24
C ILE A 138 20.02 17.89 10.30
N ALA A 139 20.76 18.71 11.04
CA ALA A 139 20.17 19.67 11.96
C ALA A 139 19.22 20.60 11.20
N ALA A 140 18.07 20.93 11.78
CA ALA A 140 17.06 21.75 11.12
C ALA A 140 17.68 23.06 10.59
N VAL A 141 17.58 23.28 9.28
CA VAL A 141 18.07 24.48 8.60
C VAL A 141 17.06 25.63 8.78
N ALA A 142 17.56 26.86 8.60
CA ALA A 142 16.93 28.19 8.65
C ALA A 142 15.38 28.29 8.67
N ALA A 143 14.89 29.32 9.36
CA ALA A 143 13.47 29.60 9.52
C ALA A 143 12.71 29.46 8.18
N PRO A 144 11.68 28.60 8.13
CA PRO A 144 10.99 28.29 6.88
C PRO A 144 10.33 29.55 6.31
N THR A 145 10.44 29.73 4.99
CA THR A 145 9.66 30.77 4.32
C THR A 145 8.16 30.48 4.49
N GLY A 146 7.34 31.53 4.56
CA GLY A 146 5.88 31.38 4.66
C GLY A 146 5.29 30.51 3.54
N ARG A 147 5.91 30.55 2.35
CA ARG A 147 5.54 29.74 1.18
C ARG A 147 5.77 28.25 1.41
N ALA A 148 6.95 27.84 1.89
CA ALA A 148 7.24 26.43 2.19
C ALA A 148 6.26 25.87 3.24
N ALA A 149 5.95 26.65 4.28
CA ALA A 149 4.98 26.28 5.30
C ALA A 149 3.56 26.09 4.73
N ALA A 150 3.12 26.95 3.82
CA ALA A 150 1.82 26.84 3.17
C ALA A 150 1.72 25.55 2.32
N ILE A 151 2.76 25.24 1.54
CA ILE A 151 2.86 24.00 0.74
C ILE A 151 2.78 22.78 1.66
N ALA A 152 3.61 22.74 2.70
CA ALA A 152 3.65 21.62 3.65
C ALA A 152 2.30 21.42 4.35
N ALA A 153 1.63 22.50 4.75
CA ALA A 153 0.31 22.44 5.37
C ALA A 153 -0.75 21.86 4.42
N ARG A 154 -0.68 22.19 3.12
CA ARG A 154 -1.59 21.65 2.10
C ARG A 154 -1.40 20.16 1.88
N ILE A 155 -0.15 19.71 1.75
CA ILE A 155 0.21 18.29 1.57
C ILE A 155 -0.16 17.47 2.82
N ARG A 156 0.05 18.01 4.03
CA ARG A 156 -0.38 17.36 5.28
C ARG A 156 -1.87 17.02 5.31
N ARG A 157 -2.70 17.87 4.70
CA ARG A 157 -4.17 17.67 4.57
C ARG A 157 -4.54 16.76 3.38
N GLY A 158 -3.57 16.17 2.69
CA GLY A 158 -3.79 15.34 1.50
C GLY A 158 -4.14 16.16 0.25
N GLY A 159 -3.81 17.45 0.24
CA GLY A 159 -3.89 18.27 -0.96
C GLY A 159 -2.65 18.11 -1.84
N ARG A 160 -2.80 18.40 -3.13
CA ARG A 160 -1.69 18.53 -4.08
C ARG A 160 -1.44 20.01 -4.36
N VAL A 161 -0.18 20.34 -4.68
CA VAL A 161 0.26 21.70 -4.99
C VAL A 161 1.03 21.68 -6.30
N ALA A 162 0.57 22.50 -7.25
CA ALA A 162 1.33 22.83 -8.45
C ALA A 162 1.86 24.25 -8.30
N VAL A 163 3.13 24.45 -8.62
CA VAL A 163 3.82 25.74 -8.57
C VAL A 163 4.20 26.14 -9.99
N LEU A 164 3.75 27.30 -10.46
CA LEU A 164 4.27 27.87 -11.70
C LEU A 164 5.65 28.47 -11.44
N ALA A 165 6.67 28.01 -12.16
CA ALA A 165 8.04 28.49 -12.05
C ALA A 165 8.70 28.53 -13.42
N ASP A 166 9.79 29.28 -13.53
CA ASP A 166 10.64 29.33 -14.73
C ASP A 166 11.81 28.33 -14.65
N GLU A 167 12.08 27.80 -13.46
CA GLU A 167 13.16 26.84 -13.18
C GLU A 167 12.75 25.82 -12.09
N PRO A 168 13.49 24.70 -11.93
CA PRO A 168 13.23 23.71 -10.88
C PRO A 168 13.23 24.31 -9.47
N ILE A 169 12.24 23.94 -8.67
CA ILE A 169 12.03 24.52 -7.33
C ILE A 169 12.77 23.76 -6.21
N ASP A 170 13.99 23.27 -6.47
CA ASP A 170 14.71 22.35 -5.56
C ASP A 170 14.78 22.88 -4.11
N GLY A 171 15.14 24.15 -3.93
CA GLY A 171 15.25 24.77 -2.60
C GLY A 171 13.90 24.90 -1.89
N LEU A 172 12.86 25.35 -2.60
CA LEU A 172 11.50 25.47 -2.06
C LEU A 172 10.91 24.08 -1.73
N ALA A 173 11.11 23.10 -2.61
CA ALA A 173 10.64 21.74 -2.41
C ALA A 173 11.32 21.09 -1.21
N ARG A 174 12.64 21.23 -1.05
CA ARG A 174 13.38 20.76 0.14
C ARG A 174 12.87 21.40 1.42
N ALA A 175 12.74 22.74 1.44
CA ALA A 175 12.20 23.47 2.59
C ALA A 175 10.78 23.03 2.96
N ALA A 176 9.90 22.80 1.97
CA ALA A 176 8.56 22.29 2.22
C ALA A 176 8.58 20.83 2.73
N TRP A 177 9.47 20.00 2.19
CA TRP A 177 9.62 18.59 2.57
C TRP A 177 10.09 18.42 4.01
N ASP A 178 11.04 19.25 4.45
CA ASP A 178 11.57 19.24 5.82
C ASP A 178 10.50 19.57 6.88
N LEU A 179 9.49 20.35 6.52
CA LEU A 179 8.35 20.67 7.37
C LEU A 179 7.29 19.55 7.44
N LEU A 180 7.39 18.53 6.57
CA LEU A 180 6.45 17.42 6.57
C LEU A 180 6.78 16.41 7.69
N PRO A 181 5.78 15.97 8.48
CA PRO A 181 5.94 14.85 9.39
C PRO A 181 6.43 13.62 8.63
N GLY A 182 7.27 12.79 9.25
CA GLY A 182 7.84 11.59 8.61
C GLY A 182 6.78 10.68 7.98
N ARG A 183 5.61 10.53 8.63
CA ARG A 183 4.47 9.77 8.08
C ARG A 183 3.93 10.32 6.75
N VAL A 184 3.99 11.64 6.56
CA VAL A 184 3.53 12.30 5.33
C VAL A 184 4.59 12.16 4.25
N ARG A 185 5.87 12.33 4.58
CA ARG A 185 6.99 12.11 3.65
C ARG A 185 7.02 10.70 3.06
N ARG A 186 6.69 9.67 3.87
CA ARG A 186 6.62 8.26 3.44
C ARG A 186 5.48 7.93 2.48
N ARG A 187 4.62 8.90 2.13
CA ARG A 187 3.51 8.72 1.18
C ARG A 187 3.43 9.82 0.12
N ALA A 188 3.98 11.00 0.39
CA ALA A 188 3.91 12.13 -0.51
C ALA A 188 4.90 11.96 -1.66
N SER A 189 4.46 12.30 -2.86
CA SER A 189 5.23 12.32 -4.09
C SER A 189 5.59 13.75 -4.48
N LEU A 190 6.72 13.95 -5.16
CA LEU A 190 7.13 15.28 -5.62
C LEU A 190 7.80 15.24 -6.98
N ALA A 191 7.76 16.36 -7.69
CA ALA A 191 8.64 16.70 -8.79
C ALA A 191 9.12 18.14 -8.62
N THR A 192 10.43 18.37 -8.62
CA THR A 192 10.99 19.72 -8.56
C THR A 192 10.79 20.48 -9.86
N TRP A 193 10.50 19.75 -10.94
CA TRP A 193 10.05 20.26 -12.23
C TRP A 193 9.39 19.12 -13.00
N ALA A 194 8.36 19.42 -13.78
CA ALA A 194 7.78 18.54 -14.79
C ALA A 194 7.05 19.39 -15.85
N PHE A 195 6.98 18.89 -17.07
CA PHE A 195 6.22 19.58 -18.14
C PHE A 195 4.71 19.32 -18.05
N GLY A 196 4.28 18.29 -17.32
CA GLY A 196 2.86 17.98 -17.03
C GLY A 196 2.60 17.40 -15.63
N ASP A 197 1.32 17.32 -15.24
CA ASP A 197 0.84 16.76 -13.94
C ASP A 197 0.23 15.34 -14.10
N GLU A 198 0.54 14.61 -15.17
CA GLU A 198 -0.05 13.29 -15.41
C GLU A 198 0.39 12.23 -14.38
N ASN A 199 1.59 12.42 -13.81
CA ASN A 199 2.08 11.60 -12.69
C ASN A 199 1.40 11.92 -11.35
N ARG A 200 0.63 13.01 -11.27
CA ARG A 200 -0.21 13.40 -10.13
C ARG A 200 0.57 13.61 -8.83
N PHE A 201 1.70 14.29 -8.90
CA PHE A 201 2.55 14.54 -7.73
C PHE A 201 1.81 15.34 -6.64
N ASP A 202 2.20 15.15 -5.37
CA ASP A 202 1.67 15.98 -4.27
C ASP A 202 2.27 17.38 -4.25
N LEU A 203 3.49 17.53 -4.78
CA LEU A 203 4.15 18.79 -5.09
C LEU A 203 4.78 18.71 -6.48
N VAL A 204 4.45 19.63 -7.38
CA VAL A 204 5.10 19.74 -8.70
C VAL A 204 5.37 21.20 -9.02
N ALA A 205 6.51 21.50 -9.63
CA ALA A 205 6.64 22.73 -10.40
C ALA A 205 6.45 22.47 -11.89
N THR A 206 5.73 23.37 -12.55
CA THR A 206 5.45 23.34 -13.98
C THR A 206 5.86 24.64 -14.62
N PRO A 207 6.28 24.63 -15.90
CA PRO A 207 6.72 25.84 -16.60
C PRO A 207 5.62 26.90 -16.66
N ARG A 208 6.04 28.16 -16.50
CA ARG A 208 5.20 29.32 -16.78
C ARG A 208 5.08 29.52 -18.29
N LEU A 209 3.93 29.19 -18.86
CA LEU A 209 3.67 29.41 -20.29
C LEU A 209 3.30 30.88 -20.56
N PRO A 210 3.83 31.49 -21.63
CA PRO A 210 3.43 32.82 -22.06
C PRO A 210 1.91 32.91 -22.24
N GLY A 211 1.29 33.93 -21.64
CA GLY A 211 -0.16 34.16 -21.73
C GLY A 211 -1.01 33.40 -20.71
N MET A 212 -0.44 32.56 -19.85
CA MET A 212 -1.15 32.15 -18.63
C MET A 212 -1.23 33.35 -17.68
N ILE A 213 -2.44 33.85 -17.47
CA ILE A 213 -2.74 34.82 -16.42
C ILE A 213 -2.34 34.18 -15.09
N GLU A 214 -1.55 34.89 -14.26
CA GLU A 214 -1.21 34.46 -12.91
C GLU A 214 -2.51 34.26 -12.11
N GLY A 215 -3.03 33.03 -12.12
CA GLY A 215 -4.01 32.60 -11.15
C GLY A 215 -3.40 32.62 -9.75
N PRO A 216 -4.21 32.62 -8.68
CA PRO A 216 -3.68 32.52 -7.33
C PRO A 216 -2.73 31.31 -7.26
N GLU A 217 -1.48 31.59 -6.87
CA GLU A 217 -0.32 30.68 -6.90
C GLU A 217 -0.54 29.37 -6.11
N LEU A 218 -1.59 29.33 -5.29
CA LEU A 218 -2.30 28.12 -4.92
C LEU A 218 -3.79 28.31 -5.29
N PRO A 219 -4.34 27.58 -6.27
CA PRO A 219 -5.79 27.57 -6.41
C PRO A 219 -6.37 27.07 -5.08
N PRO A 220 -7.42 27.73 -4.53
CA PRO A 220 -8.16 27.17 -3.41
C PRO A 220 -8.56 25.74 -3.77
N PRO A 221 -8.63 24.81 -2.80
CA PRO A 221 -9.03 23.44 -3.10
C PRO A 221 -10.29 23.48 -3.96
N PRO A 222 -10.34 22.80 -5.12
CA PRO A 222 -11.55 22.78 -5.92
C PRO A 222 -12.66 22.26 -5.00
N ALA A 223 -13.66 23.11 -4.73
CA ALA A 223 -14.82 22.73 -3.97
C ALA A 223 -15.53 21.63 -4.77
N GLY A 224 -15.27 20.38 -4.41
CA GLY A 224 -15.93 19.23 -5.03
C GLY A 224 -15.31 18.69 -6.32
N ALA A 225 -13.99 18.82 -6.56
CA ALA A 225 -13.39 17.92 -7.56
C ALA A 225 -13.63 16.46 -7.11
N PRO A 226 -14.43 15.67 -7.84
CA PRO A 226 -14.68 14.29 -7.47
C PRO A 226 -13.32 13.60 -7.49
N ARG A 227 -12.93 13.07 -6.33
CA ARG A 227 -11.84 12.08 -6.26
C ARG A 227 -12.10 11.08 -7.39
N PRO A 228 -11.10 10.65 -8.18
CA PRO A 228 -11.33 9.62 -9.18
C PRO A 228 -12.02 8.46 -8.47
N ARG A 229 -13.32 8.29 -8.78
CA ARG A 229 -14.05 7.12 -8.37
C ARG A 229 -13.30 6.00 -9.05
N ARG A 230 -12.53 5.23 -8.26
CA ARG A 230 -12.05 3.91 -8.68
C ARG A 230 -13.25 3.26 -9.37
N PRO A 231 -13.11 2.67 -10.58
CA PRO A 231 -14.23 2.06 -11.29
C PRO A 231 -14.93 1.13 -10.31
N ALA A 232 -16.09 1.58 -9.84
CA ALA A 232 -16.80 0.94 -8.75
C ALA A 232 -17.38 -0.34 -9.34
N ILE A 233 -17.09 -1.48 -8.71
CA ILE A 233 -18.05 -2.38 -8.03
C ILE A 233 -19.28 -2.89 -8.82
N LEU A 234 -19.67 -2.29 -9.94
CA LEU A 234 -20.69 -2.79 -10.87
C LEU A 234 -20.37 -4.19 -11.37
N GLY A 235 -19.09 -4.49 -11.63
CA GLY A 235 -18.65 -5.85 -11.97
C GLY A 235 -18.88 -6.85 -10.84
N LEU A 236 -18.67 -6.47 -9.58
CA LEU A 236 -18.83 -7.36 -8.42
C LEU A 236 -20.29 -7.55 -8.02
N ALA A 237 -21.11 -6.49 -8.10
CA ALA A 237 -22.55 -6.59 -7.86
C ALA A 237 -23.26 -7.44 -8.92
N ALA A 238 -22.87 -7.31 -10.19
CA ALA A 238 -23.36 -8.18 -11.27
C ALA A 238 -22.92 -9.64 -11.06
N LEU A 239 -21.68 -9.88 -10.62
CA LEU A 239 -21.17 -11.23 -10.33
C LEU A 239 -21.90 -11.87 -9.14
N LEU A 240 -22.18 -11.11 -8.07
CA LEU A 240 -22.90 -11.59 -6.89
C LEU A 240 -24.38 -11.88 -7.21
N LEU A 241 -25.03 -11.07 -8.05
CA LEU A 241 -26.39 -11.33 -8.54
C LEU A 241 -26.45 -12.59 -9.42
N ALA A 242 -25.45 -12.80 -10.29
CA ALA A 242 -25.35 -14.01 -11.09
C ALA A 242 -25.13 -15.26 -10.23
N ALA A 243 -24.27 -15.17 -9.21
CA ALA A 243 -24.04 -16.27 -8.26
C ALA A 243 -25.28 -16.62 -7.43
N ALA A 244 -26.03 -15.62 -6.96
CA ALA A 244 -27.27 -15.82 -6.23
C ALA A 244 -28.36 -16.48 -7.09
N ALA A 245 -28.45 -16.12 -8.38
CA ALA A 245 -29.37 -16.76 -9.32
C ALA A 245 -29.04 -18.25 -9.53
N VAL A 246 -27.75 -18.61 -9.63
CA VAL A 246 -27.31 -20.02 -9.76
C VAL A 246 -27.65 -20.83 -8.51
N VAL A 247 -27.45 -20.29 -7.31
CA VAL A 247 -27.81 -20.97 -6.05
C VAL A 247 -29.32 -21.18 -5.95
N ALA A 248 -30.14 -20.21 -6.37
CA ALA A 248 -31.60 -20.34 -6.37
C ALA A 248 -32.10 -21.43 -7.35
N ILE A 249 -31.45 -21.57 -8.52
CA ILE A 249 -31.76 -22.62 -9.50
C ILE A 249 -31.38 -24.01 -8.96
N LEU A 250 -30.23 -24.13 -8.29
CA LEU A 250 -29.78 -25.38 -7.67
C LEU A 250 -30.63 -25.78 -6.45
N ALA A 251 -31.14 -24.81 -5.69
CA ALA A 251 -32.04 -25.08 -4.57
C ALA A 251 -33.43 -25.58 -5.00
N ARG A 252 -33.92 -25.14 -6.17
CA ARG A 252 -35.21 -25.58 -6.72
C ARG A 252 -35.19 -26.96 -7.39
N THR A 253 -34.01 -27.49 -7.71
CA THR A 253 -33.88 -28.74 -8.46
C THR A 253 -33.60 -29.96 -7.58
N ARG A 254 -33.64 -29.83 -6.25
CA ARG A 254 -33.54 -30.99 -5.34
C ARG A 254 -34.89 -31.70 -5.22
N PRO A 255 -35.06 -32.92 -5.75
CA PRO A 255 -36.27 -33.71 -5.57
C PRO A 255 -36.29 -34.32 -4.17
N GLY A 256 -37.49 -34.50 -3.63
CA GLY A 256 -37.77 -34.77 -2.22
C GLY A 256 -37.04 -35.96 -1.60
N ALA A 257 -36.54 -35.74 -0.39
CA ALA A 257 -36.24 -36.78 0.58
C ALA A 257 -37.44 -36.89 1.54
N GLY A 258 -38.13 -38.01 1.44
CA GLY A 258 -39.42 -38.28 2.05
C GLY A 258 -39.41 -38.32 3.58
N GLU A 259 -40.56 -37.92 4.11
CA GLU A 259 -41.13 -38.30 5.39
C GLU A 259 -40.91 -39.78 5.73
N ARG A 260 -40.33 -40.04 6.89
CA ARG A 260 -40.62 -41.24 7.67
C ARG A 260 -40.81 -40.87 9.13
N ALA A 261 -42.07 -40.86 9.53
CA ALA A 261 -42.53 -40.93 10.89
C ALA A 261 -42.11 -42.26 11.53
N GLY A 262 -41.77 -42.22 12.82
CA GLY A 262 -41.46 -43.40 13.63
C GLY A 262 -41.10 -43.00 15.05
N ALA A 263 -42.13 -42.84 15.89
CA ALA A 263 -42.01 -42.57 17.32
C ALA A 263 -41.66 -43.84 18.11
N VAL A 264 -40.76 -43.73 19.09
CA VAL A 264 -40.67 -44.61 20.26
C VAL A 264 -40.20 -43.77 21.47
N PRO A 265 -40.96 -43.70 22.58
CA PRO A 265 -40.52 -43.04 23.80
C PRO A 265 -39.83 -44.04 24.74
N GLY A 266 -38.55 -43.80 25.05
CA GLY A 266 -37.78 -44.52 26.06
C GLY A 266 -37.58 -43.68 27.34
N PRO A 267 -37.51 -44.31 28.54
CA PRO A 267 -37.61 -43.61 29.82
C PRO A 267 -36.36 -42.79 30.15
N ARG A 268 -36.61 -41.62 30.76
CA ARG A 268 -35.61 -40.70 31.30
C ARG A 268 -34.79 -41.37 32.40
N SER A 269 -33.49 -41.42 32.20
CA SER A 269 -32.49 -41.68 33.23
C SER A 269 -31.92 -40.33 33.66
N ASP A 270 -32.35 -39.84 34.83
CA ASP A 270 -31.78 -38.68 35.49
C ASP A 270 -30.39 -39.04 36.03
N ALA A 271 -29.35 -38.70 35.26
CA ALA A 271 -27.96 -38.69 35.73
C ALA A 271 -27.52 -37.23 35.96
N PRO A 272 -26.77 -36.94 37.03
CA PRO A 272 -26.41 -35.58 37.42
C PRO A 272 -25.49 -34.95 36.37
N SER A 273 -25.93 -33.81 35.84
CA SER A 273 -25.17 -32.95 34.94
C SER A 273 -23.81 -32.59 35.55
N GLY A 274 -22.74 -33.18 35.01
CA GLY A 274 -21.37 -32.75 35.26
C GLY A 274 -21.16 -31.29 34.80
N PRO A 275 -20.10 -30.63 35.28
CA PRO A 275 -19.83 -29.23 34.95
C PRO A 275 -19.74 -29.07 33.43
N THR A 276 -20.60 -28.20 32.89
CA THR A 276 -20.64 -27.84 31.47
C THR A 276 -19.25 -27.39 31.05
N ALA A 277 -18.53 -28.25 30.33
CA ALA A 277 -17.23 -27.92 29.77
C ALA A 277 -17.44 -26.67 28.88
N GLY A 278 -16.74 -25.58 29.23
CA GLY A 278 -16.80 -24.36 28.43
C GLY A 278 -16.46 -24.65 26.97
N PRO A 279 -16.97 -23.84 26.02
CA PRO A 279 -16.69 -24.02 24.60
C PRO A 279 -15.17 -24.08 24.40
N SER A 280 -14.69 -25.20 23.85
CA SER A 280 -13.27 -25.39 23.57
C SER A 280 -12.78 -24.32 22.61
N ALA A 281 -11.62 -23.73 22.90
CA ALA A 281 -11.03 -22.71 22.05
C ALA A 281 -10.88 -23.25 20.61
N PRO A 282 -11.19 -22.43 19.58
CA PRO A 282 -11.05 -22.87 18.20
C PRO A 282 -9.60 -23.26 17.93
N THR A 283 -9.40 -24.43 17.34
CA THR A 283 -8.07 -24.95 16.99
C THR A 283 -7.78 -24.61 15.52
N PRO A 284 -6.54 -24.21 15.16
CA PRO A 284 -6.18 -23.97 13.76
C PRO A 284 -6.40 -25.24 12.90
N PRO A 285 -6.80 -25.08 11.62
CA PRO A 285 -7.04 -26.20 10.72
C PRO A 285 -5.76 -27.03 10.54
N ARG A 286 -5.88 -28.34 10.32
CA ARG A 286 -4.70 -29.22 10.10
C ARG A 286 -3.85 -28.71 8.92
N PRO A 287 -2.51 -28.83 8.99
CA PRO A 287 -1.63 -28.38 7.93
C PRO A 287 -1.91 -29.14 6.63
N SER A 288 -1.95 -28.42 5.51
CA SER A 288 -1.88 -29.05 4.19
C SER A 288 -0.48 -29.61 3.92
N PRO A 289 -0.31 -30.61 3.03
CA PRO A 289 1.01 -31.14 2.70
C PRO A 289 2.02 -30.07 2.27
N ASP A 290 1.56 -29.04 1.56
CA ASP A 290 2.40 -27.93 1.07
C ASP A 290 2.85 -26.96 2.18
N GLU A 291 2.11 -26.89 3.28
CA GLU A 291 2.46 -26.05 4.44
C GLU A 291 3.63 -26.61 5.24
N GLY A 292 3.88 -27.93 5.19
CA GLY A 292 4.98 -28.59 5.87
C GLY A 292 6.32 -28.53 5.14
N ARG A 293 6.35 -27.99 3.92
CA ARG A 293 7.58 -27.92 3.11
C ARG A 293 8.58 -26.94 3.75
N PRO A 294 9.86 -27.33 3.95
CA PRO A 294 10.87 -26.41 4.43
C PRO A 294 11.09 -25.29 3.41
N SER A 295 11.08 -24.04 3.87
CA SER A 295 11.37 -22.88 3.02
C SER A 295 12.87 -22.74 2.79
N SER A 296 13.24 -22.26 1.61
CA SER A 296 14.62 -21.86 1.35
C SER A 296 15.02 -20.64 2.22
N PRO A 297 16.31 -20.44 2.53
CA PRO A 297 16.76 -19.26 3.27
C PRO A 297 16.38 -17.93 2.61
N GLU A 298 16.41 -17.87 1.27
CA GLU A 298 16.03 -16.68 0.51
C GLU A 298 14.53 -16.41 0.58
N GLU A 299 13.69 -17.44 0.54
CA GLU A 299 12.24 -17.33 0.72
C GLU A 299 11.89 -16.86 2.14
N ALA A 300 12.56 -17.39 3.16
CA ALA A 300 12.41 -16.93 4.54
C ALA A 300 12.81 -15.45 4.69
N ARG A 301 13.91 -15.03 4.05
CA ARG A 301 14.35 -13.62 4.03
C ARG A 301 13.30 -12.72 3.35
N ARG A 302 12.82 -13.09 2.16
CA ARG A 302 11.77 -12.33 1.43
C ARG A 302 10.48 -12.24 2.22
N MET A 303 10.07 -13.33 2.89
CA MET A 303 8.90 -13.32 3.76
C MET A 303 9.09 -12.36 4.94
N ALA A 304 10.25 -12.38 5.61
CA ALA A 304 10.54 -11.46 6.71
C ALA A 304 10.56 -9.99 6.24
N GLU A 305 11.13 -9.73 5.06
CA GLU A 305 11.09 -8.41 4.41
C GLU A 305 9.64 -7.99 4.08
N ALA A 306 8.81 -8.87 3.54
CA ALA A 306 7.41 -8.57 3.28
C ALA A 306 6.63 -8.30 4.58
N LEU A 307 6.83 -9.13 5.61
CA LEU A 307 6.11 -9.02 6.89
C LEU A 307 6.44 -7.74 7.63
N ALA A 308 7.72 -7.37 7.69
CA ALA A 308 8.06 -6.12 8.34
C ALA A 308 7.59 -4.92 7.50
N SER A 309 7.39 -5.05 6.17
CA SER A 309 6.85 -3.97 5.33
C SER A 309 5.35 -3.82 5.60
N LEU A 310 4.66 -4.95 5.77
CA LEU A 310 3.29 -5.00 6.24
C LEU A 310 3.16 -4.41 7.64
N ALA A 311 4.07 -4.73 8.57
CA ALA A 311 4.10 -4.15 9.91
C ALA A 311 4.32 -2.64 9.90
N ASP A 312 5.28 -2.13 9.12
CA ASP A 312 5.51 -0.69 8.97
C ASP A 312 4.28 0.04 8.41
N ARG A 313 3.50 -0.64 7.54
CA ARG A 313 2.26 -0.11 6.97
C ARG A 313 1.11 -0.10 7.97
N LEU A 314 1.01 -1.15 8.79
CA LEU A 314 -0.07 -1.33 9.78
C LEU A 314 0.18 -0.54 11.07
N ASP A 315 1.44 -0.35 11.44
CA ASP A 315 1.85 0.35 12.65
C ASP A 315 3.15 1.14 12.39
N PRO A 316 3.05 2.35 11.81
CA PRO A 316 4.24 3.16 11.51
C PRO A 316 4.94 3.68 12.77
N ASP A 317 4.27 3.67 13.92
CA ASP A 317 4.76 4.18 15.20
C ASP A 317 5.45 3.08 16.03
N ALA A 318 5.31 1.81 15.63
CA ALA A 318 5.89 0.67 16.30
C ALA A 318 7.43 0.75 16.39
N GLY A 319 8.08 1.62 15.61
CA GLY A 319 9.53 1.62 15.47
C GLY A 319 10.01 0.35 14.76
N PRO A 320 11.30 0.32 14.35
CA PRO A 320 11.85 -0.86 13.72
C PRO A 320 11.64 -2.04 14.67
N PRO A 321 11.11 -3.18 14.20
CA PRO A 321 11.21 -4.38 14.99
C PRO A 321 12.70 -4.57 15.33
N PRO A 322 13.06 -5.03 16.54
CA PRO A 322 14.40 -5.61 16.75
C PRO A 322 14.63 -6.71 15.68
N ASP A 323 15.84 -7.25 15.52
CA ASP A 323 16.18 -8.34 14.57
C ASP A 323 15.40 -9.65 14.86
N ALA A 324 14.09 -9.53 14.89
CA ALA A 324 13.11 -10.45 15.38
C ALA A 324 12.59 -11.15 14.14
N GLY A 325 12.76 -12.47 14.12
CA GLY A 325 12.35 -13.29 13.00
C GLY A 325 10.88 -13.09 12.63
N ALA A 326 10.51 -13.61 11.46
CA ALA A 326 9.16 -13.49 10.90
C ALA A 326 8.04 -13.80 11.93
N ALA A 327 8.18 -14.88 12.70
CA ALA A 327 7.20 -15.28 13.71
C ALA A 327 6.98 -14.20 14.80
N ALA A 328 8.04 -13.52 15.25
CA ALA A 328 7.92 -12.44 16.23
C ALA A 328 7.20 -11.22 15.63
N THR A 329 7.49 -10.89 14.37
CA THR A 329 6.75 -9.85 13.62
C THR A 329 5.27 -10.21 13.49
N MET A 330 4.93 -11.47 13.19
CA MET A 330 3.55 -11.94 13.11
C MET A 330 2.83 -11.89 14.46
N ARG A 331 3.47 -12.31 15.57
CA ARG A 331 2.89 -12.21 16.93
C ARG A 331 2.60 -10.76 17.30
N ARG A 332 3.53 -9.86 16.98
CA ARG A 332 3.36 -8.42 17.19
C ARG A 332 2.17 -7.87 16.41
N LEU A 333 2.09 -8.20 15.12
CA LEU A 333 0.96 -7.84 14.26
C LEU A 333 -0.36 -8.35 14.83
N ALA A 334 -0.44 -9.65 15.15
CA ALA A 334 -1.60 -10.28 15.75
C ALA A 334 -2.05 -9.54 17.01
N GLY A 335 -1.16 -9.38 18.01
CA GLY A 335 -1.50 -8.74 19.28
C GLY A 335 -1.93 -7.27 19.15
N ARG A 336 -1.34 -6.53 18.20
CA ARG A 336 -1.62 -5.11 17.96
C ARG A 336 -2.96 -4.87 17.28
N LEU A 337 -3.30 -5.72 16.31
CA LEU A 337 -4.50 -5.58 15.49
C LEU A 337 -5.74 -6.19 16.14
N ARG A 338 -5.69 -6.69 17.38
CA ARG A 338 -6.86 -7.24 18.05
C ARG A 338 -7.85 -6.17 18.46
N TYR A 339 -9.11 -6.39 18.11
CA TYR A 339 -10.25 -5.71 18.67
C TYR A 339 -10.66 -6.38 19.98
N ARG A 340 -10.70 -5.59 21.07
CA ARG A 340 -11.09 -6.03 22.43
C ARG A 340 -12.34 -5.32 22.95
N GLY A 341 -13.04 -4.59 22.10
CA GLY A 341 -14.26 -3.90 22.46
C GLY A 341 -15.50 -4.81 22.37
N PRO A 342 -16.69 -4.29 22.69
CA PRO A 342 -17.94 -5.04 22.63
C PRO A 342 -18.31 -5.40 21.19
N ALA A 343 -18.77 -6.64 20.98
CA ALA A 343 -19.37 -7.05 19.71
C ALA A 343 -20.89 -6.80 19.74
N LEU A 344 -21.48 -6.53 18.57
CA LEU A 344 -22.93 -6.48 18.43
C LEU A 344 -23.54 -7.87 18.70
N GLY A 345 -24.58 -7.92 19.53
CA GLY A 345 -25.35 -9.12 19.81
C GLY A 345 -26.31 -9.49 18.68
N GLU A 346 -26.88 -10.69 18.74
CA GLU A 346 -27.80 -11.20 17.69
C GLU A 346 -29.05 -10.31 17.51
N ALA A 347 -29.61 -9.80 18.62
CA ALA A 347 -30.77 -8.92 18.57
C ALA A 347 -30.47 -7.58 17.87
N GLU A 348 -29.30 -7.00 18.15
CA GLU A 348 -28.85 -5.76 17.51
C GLU A 348 -28.60 -5.99 16.01
N LEU A 349 -27.97 -7.10 15.66
CA LEU A 349 -27.75 -7.50 14.26
C LEU A 349 -29.06 -7.75 13.52
N ALA A 350 -30.05 -8.39 14.16
CA ALA A 350 -31.39 -8.57 13.60
C ALA A 350 -32.08 -7.22 13.36
N GLY A 351 -31.98 -6.29 14.32
CA GLY A 351 -32.47 -4.92 14.18
C GLY A 351 -31.83 -4.17 13.01
N LEU A 352 -30.51 -4.26 12.85
CA LEU A 352 -29.78 -3.65 11.73
C LEU A 352 -30.19 -4.27 10.38
N ARG A 353 -30.36 -5.60 10.29
CA ARG A 353 -30.83 -6.29 9.07
C ARG A 353 -32.26 -5.89 8.71
N GLY A 354 -33.13 -5.67 9.71
CA GLY A 354 -34.47 -5.12 9.50
C GLY A 354 -34.45 -3.71 8.88
N ARG A 355 -33.38 -2.94 9.12
CA ARG A 355 -33.17 -1.58 8.61
C ARG A 355 -32.27 -1.52 7.36
N HIS A 356 -32.12 -2.61 6.59
CA HIS A 356 -31.16 -2.70 5.46
C HIS A 356 -31.32 -1.63 4.36
N ALA A 357 -32.47 -0.96 4.26
CA ALA A 357 -32.66 0.17 3.35
C ALA A 357 -31.91 1.44 3.80
N SER A 358 -31.54 1.53 5.10
CA SER A 358 -30.77 2.65 5.63
C SER A 358 -29.28 2.51 5.31
N PRO A 359 -28.64 3.52 4.68
CA PRO A 359 -27.20 3.52 4.46
C PRO A 359 -26.38 3.35 5.74
N ASP A 360 -26.86 3.88 6.87
CA ASP A 360 -26.21 3.75 8.17
C ASP A 360 -26.21 2.30 8.65
N ALA A 361 -27.31 1.57 8.47
CA ALA A 361 -27.41 0.16 8.85
C ALA A 361 -26.53 -0.74 7.97
N VAL A 362 -26.47 -0.46 6.66
CA VAL A 362 -25.57 -1.17 5.72
C VAL A 362 -24.11 -0.96 6.12
N ASN A 363 -23.72 0.28 6.45
CA ASN A 363 -22.37 0.58 6.91
C ASN A 363 -22.07 -0.11 8.25
N ALA A 364 -23.00 -0.09 9.21
CA ALA A 364 -22.85 -0.75 10.49
C ALA A 364 -22.62 -2.27 10.36
N LEU A 365 -23.40 -2.95 9.51
CA LEU A 365 -23.22 -4.37 9.21
C LEU A 365 -21.87 -4.66 8.55
N ARG A 366 -21.41 -3.77 7.64
CA ARG A 366 -20.10 -3.88 7.01
C ARG A 366 -18.96 -3.68 8.01
N TRP A 367 -19.09 -2.73 8.94
CA TRP A 367 -18.10 -2.53 10.01
C TRP A 367 -18.05 -3.74 10.93
N HIS A 368 -19.20 -4.28 11.32
CA HIS A 368 -19.27 -5.48 12.14
C HIS A 368 -18.53 -6.65 11.47
N SER A 369 -18.86 -6.95 10.20
CA SER A 369 -18.17 -8.01 9.44
C SER A 369 -16.65 -7.81 9.36
N LEU A 370 -16.17 -6.57 9.26
CA LEU A 370 -14.74 -6.28 9.29
C LEU A 370 -14.13 -6.48 10.68
N VAL A 371 -14.80 -6.02 11.74
CA VAL A 371 -14.31 -6.17 13.12
C VAL A 371 -14.23 -7.63 13.54
N LEU A 372 -15.14 -8.49 13.05
CA LEU A 372 -15.08 -9.94 13.33
C LEU A 372 -13.73 -10.55 12.94
N ARG A 373 -13.06 -10.03 11.91
CA ARG A 373 -11.71 -10.48 11.50
C ARG A 373 -10.65 -10.23 12.56
N PHE A 374 -10.88 -9.26 13.44
CA PHE A 374 -9.90 -8.78 14.41
C PHE A 374 -10.21 -9.22 15.84
N LEU A 375 -11.23 -10.05 16.06
CA LEU A 375 -11.53 -10.55 17.40
C LEU A 375 -10.35 -11.30 18.00
N ASP A 376 -10.21 -11.25 19.32
CA ASP A 376 -9.15 -11.92 20.09
C ASP A 376 -9.52 -13.38 20.44
N ASP A 377 -10.43 -13.99 19.68
CA ASP A 377 -10.98 -15.33 19.91
C ASP A 377 -10.15 -16.46 19.27
N ARG A 378 -9.18 -16.11 18.41
CA ARG A 378 -8.25 -17.03 17.76
C ARG A 378 -6.80 -16.62 18.04
N PRO A 379 -6.28 -16.84 19.27
CA PRO A 379 -4.90 -16.54 19.59
C PRO A 379 -3.94 -17.44 18.79
N LEU A 380 -2.73 -16.94 18.51
CA LEU A 380 -1.70 -17.77 17.90
C LEU A 380 -1.29 -18.89 18.87
N PRO A 381 -1.16 -20.14 18.41
CA PRO A 381 -0.87 -21.29 19.27
C PRO A 381 0.54 -21.21 19.89
N GLU A 382 0.71 -21.92 21.01
CA GLU A 382 2.05 -22.16 21.56
C GLU A 382 2.92 -22.92 20.55
N GLY A 383 4.20 -22.57 20.44
CA GLY A 383 5.11 -23.16 19.46
C GLY A 383 4.94 -22.69 18.02
N PHE A 384 4.07 -21.71 17.74
CA PHE A 384 3.90 -21.09 16.42
C PHE A 384 5.20 -20.74 15.69
N ASP A 385 6.23 -20.32 16.42
CA ASP A 385 7.57 -19.97 15.91
C ASP A 385 8.38 -21.15 15.39
N ARG A 386 7.99 -22.38 15.73
CA ARG A 386 8.62 -23.64 15.27
C ARG A 386 8.02 -24.18 14.00
N GLU A 387 6.86 -23.65 13.58
CA GLU A 387 6.19 -24.05 12.35
C GLU A 387 6.95 -23.59 11.11
N ALA A 388 6.76 -24.30 9.99
CA ALA A 388 7.29 -23.86 8.71
C ALA A 388 6.70 -22.48 8.30
N PRO A 389 7.45 -21.61 7.61
CA PRO A 389 7.01 -20.26 7.24
C PRO A 389 5.62 -20.17 6.59
N ARG A 390 5.29 -21.09 5.67
CA ARG A 390 3.96 -21.13 5.04
C ARG A 390 2.87 -21.47 6.05
N ARG A 391 3.14 -22.42 6.94
CA ARG A 391 2.23 -22.78 8.04
C ARG A 391 2.04 -21.61 9.00
N GLN A 392 3.10 -20.86 9.33
CA GLN A 392 3.01 -19.65 10.14
C GLN A 392 2.06 -18.63 9.50
N LEU A 393 2.16 -18.40 8.18
CA LEU A 393 1.26 -17.50 7.46
C LEU A 393 -0.19 -18.01 7.42
N ALA A 394 -0.40 -19.31 7.25
CA ALA A 394 -1.74 -19.92 7.27
C ALA A 394 -2.40 -19.77 8.65
N VAL A 395 -1.65 -20.03 9.72
CA VAL A 395 -2.12 -19.85 11.10
C VAL A 395 -2.36 -18.38 11.42
N LEU A 396 -1.54 -17.46 10.90
CA LEU A 396 -1.79 -16.03 11.01
C LEU A 396 -3.09 -15.62 10.29
N ALA A 397 -3.33 -16.11 9.07
CA ALA A 397 -4.57 -15.88 8.33
C ALA A 397 -5.80 -16.38 9.10
N TRP A 398 -5.74 -17.62 9.59
CA TRP A 398 -6.78 -18.22 10.45
C TRP A 398 -7.04 -17.37 11.69
N SER A 399 -5.97 -16.85 12.31
CA SER A 399 -6.08 -16.02 13.50
C SER A 399 -6.87 -14.73 13.23
N PHE A 400 -6.98 -14.29 11.98
CA PHE A 400 -7.77 -13.12 11.56
C PHE A 400 -9.09 -13.47 10.84
N HIS A 401 -9.54 -14.73 10.93
CA HIS A 401 -10.74 -15.22 10.21
C HIS A 401 -10.65 -14.99 8.68
N LEU A 402 -9.45 -15.14 8.10
CA LEU A 402 -9.18 -14.92 6.67
C LEU A 402 -9.00 -16.23 5.88
N GLU A 403 -9.27 -17.39 6.47
CA GLU A 403 -9.13 -18.69 5.80
C GLU A 403 -10.00 -18.81 4.53
N ASP A 404 -11.15 -18.15 4.51
CA ASP A 404 -12.10 -18.15 3.40
C ASP A 404 -11.99 -16.90 2.51
N ASP A 405 -11.09 -15.95 2.82
CA ASP A 405 -10.88 -14.79 1.95
C ASP A 405 -10.28 -15.28 0.61
N PRO A 406 -10.91 -15.00 -0.55
CA PRO A 406 -10.49 -15.59 -1.81
C PRO A 406 -9.08 -15.18 -2.23
N GLY A 407 -8.64 -13.97 -1.86
CA GLY A 407 -7.28 -13.49 -2.12
C GLY A 407 -6.26 -14.23 -1.26
N VAL A 408 -6.52 -14.32 0.04
CA VAL A 408 -5.62 -15.00 0.99
C VAL A 408 -5.60 -16.50 0.74
N ALA A 409 -6.75 -17.16 0.60
CA ALA A 409 -6.86 -18.58 0.33
C ALA A 409 -6.23 -18.97 -1.02
N GLY A 410 -6.38 -18.11 -2.04
CA GLY A 410 -5.72 -18.28 -3.33
C GLY A 410 -4.19 -18.22 -3.21
N ALA A 411 -3.68 -17.23 -2.47
CA ALA A 411 -2.26 -17.07 -2.21
C ALA A 411 -1.69 -18.21 -1.34
N LEU A 412 -2.42 -18.69 -0.33
CA LEU A 412 -1.96 -19.81 0.51
C LEU A 412 -1.82 -21.11 -0.29
N ARG A 413 -2.71 -21.36 -1.26
CA ARG A 413 -2.67 -22.58 -2.08
C ARG A 413 -1.57 -22.58 -3.13
N ARG A 414 -1.28 -21.43 -3.75
CA ARG A 414 -0.44 -21.38 -4.97
C ARG A 414 0.66 -20.34 -4.94
N GLY A 415 0.61 -19.42 -3.99
CA GLY A 415 1.53 -18.30 -3.91
C GLY A 415 2.83 -18.63 -3.19
N THR A 416 3.80 -17.77 -3.42
CA THR A 416 4.99 -17.60 -2.60
C THR A 416 4.59 -17.00 -1.23
N PRO A 417 5.40 -17.20 -0.18
CA PRO A 417 5.16 -16.56 1.11
C PRO A 417 5.04 -15.02 1.03
N GLU A 418 5.78 -14.39 0.12
CA GLU A 418 5.65 -12.95 -0.13
C GLU A 418 4.25 -12.59 -0.66
N GLU A 419 3.73 -13.33 -1.65
CA GLU A 419 2.38 -13.11 -2.18
C GLU A 419 1.31 -13.33 -1.11
N VAL A 420 1.50 -14.30 -0.21
CA VAL A 420 0.60 -14.52 0.94
C VAL A 420 0.63 -13.32 1.89
N VAL A 421 1.81 -12.79 2.20
CA VAL A 421 1.93 -11.59 3.05
C VAL A 421 1.27 -10.37 2.40
N HIS A 422 1.43 -10.19 1.09
CA HIS A 422 0.74 -9.13 0.36
C HIS A 422 -0.78 -9.31 0.39
N ALA A 423 -1.28 -10.53 0.15
CA ALA A 423 -2.70 -10.84 0.22
C ALA A 423 -3.28 -10.59 1.62
N LEU A 424 -2.57 -11.02 2.67
CA LEU A 424 -2.90 -10.70 4.07
C LEU A 424 -2.97 -9.19 4.28
N GLY A 425 -1.98 -8.48 3.79
CA GLY A 425 -1.94 -7.04 3.91
C GLY A 425 -3.11 -6.34 3.22
N ASP A 426 -3.52 -6.80 2.04
CA ASP A 426 -4.68 -6.28 1.33
C ASP A 426 -5.98 -6.66 2.06
N ALA A 427 -6.08 -7.86 2.62
CA ALA A 427 -7.26 -8.30 3.38
C ALA A 427 -7.45 -7.58 4.73
N LEU A 428 -6.35 -7.18 5.38
CA LEU A 428 -6.33 -6.45 6.65
C LEU A 428 -6.52 -4.93 6.48
N ALA A 429 -6.30 -4.39 5.28
CA ALA A 429 -6.48 -2.96 5.00
C ALA A 429 -7.97 -2.59 4.85
N ILE A 430 -8.35 -1.44 5.41
CA ILE A 430 -9.75 -0.98 5.43
C ILE A 430 -10.06 -0.08 4.22
N ASP A 431 -11.08 -0.45 3.45
CA ASP A 431 -11.58 0.30 2.30
C ASP A 431 -12.96 0.95 2.49
N VAL A 432 -13.47 0.93 3.73
CA VAL A 432 -14.83 1.40 4.04
C VAL A 432 -14.79 2.82 4.57
N PRO A 433 -15.65 3.74 4.08
CA PRO A 433 -15.79 5.03 4.73
C PRO A 433 -16.20 4.83 6.21
N LEU A 434 -15.65 5.66 7.09
CA LEU A 434 -15.95 5.64 8.53
C LEU A 434 -16.63 6.95 8.97
N PRO A 435 -17.76 7.37 8.36
CA PRO A 435 -18.50 8.53 8.84
C PRO A 435 -19.03 8.28 10.25
N ARG A 436 -19.33 9.33 11.01
CA ARG A 436 -20.16 9.15 12.20
C ARG A 436 -21.55 8.74 11.75
N THR A 437 -22.10 7.69 12.37
CA THR A 437 -23.46 7.22 12.12
C THR A 437 -24.37 7.71 13.23
N SER A 438 -25.63 8.02 12.88
CA SER A 438 -26.67 8.33 13.87
C SER A 438 -26.94 7.14 14.81
N LEU A 439 -26.67 5.91 14.33
CA LEU A 439 -26.87 4.68 15.10
C LEU A 439 -25.89 4.53 16.26
N SER A 440 -24.79 5.30 16.33
CA SER A 440 -23.81 5.19 17.41
C SER A 440 -24.39 5.56 18.79
N SER A 441 -25.47 6.35 18.85
CA SER A 441 -26.16 6.63 20.12
C SER A 441 -27.03 5.47 20.60
N GLU A 442 -27.54 4.65 19.67
CA GLU A 442 -28.34 3.45 19.98
C GLU A 442 -27.45 2.24 20.23
N LEU A 443 -26.33 2.13 19.52
CA LEU A 443 -25.43 0.98 19.50
C LEU A 443 -23.99 1.43 19.80
N PRO A 444 -23.59 1.54 21.09
CA PRO A 444 -22.27 2.03 21.48
C PRO A 444 -21.10 1.27 20.86
N ALA A 445 -21.27 -0.02 20.54
CA ALA A 445 -20.28 -0.83 19.86
C ALA A 445 -19.85 -0.25 18.50
N LEU A 446 -20.75 0.45 17.79
CA LEU A 446 -20.43 1.06 16.49
C LEU A 446 -19.40 2.19 16.60
N GLU A 447 -19.41 2.96 17.70
CA GLU A 447 -18.41 4.00 17.92
C GLU A 447 -17.04 3.39 18.24
N GLU A 448 -17.00 2.29 19.00
CA GLU A 448 -15.78 1.51 19.23
C GLU A 448 -15.25 0.89 17.94
N TYR A 449 -16.12 0.33 17.09
CA TYR A 449 -15.76 -0.18 15.76
C TYR A 449 -15.13 0.92 14.92
N ARG A 450 -15.78 2.09 14.85
CA ARG A 450 -15.29 3.23 14.07
C ARG A 450 -13.92 3.69 14.56
N ARG A 451 -13.72 3.77 15.88
CA ARG A 451 -12.43 4.14 16.48
C ARG A 451 -11.35 3.13 16.12
N PHE A 452 -11.61 1.85 16.35
CA PHE A 452 -10.69 0.76 16.05
C PHE A 452 -10.35 0.69 14.56
N LEU A 453 -11.34 0.58 13.67
CA LEU A 453 -11.14 0.54 12.21
C LEU A 453 -10.46 1.82 11.69
N GLY A 454 -10.63 2.95 12.39
CA GLY A 454 -9.95 4.21 12.10
C GLY A 454 -8.45 4.18 12.37
N THR A 455 -7.97 3.27 13.22
CA THR A 455 -6.53 3.05 13.48
C THR A 455 -5.87 2.16 12.43
N LEU A 456 -6.64 1.41 11.66
CA LEU A 456 -6.13 0.49 10.66
C LEU A 456 -5.75 1.23 9.36
N PRO A 457 -4.77 0.72 8.60
CA PRO A 457 -4.37 1.33 7.34
C PRO A 457 -5.47 1.25 6.30
N ARG A 458 -5.44 2.22 5.38
CA ARG A 458 -6.38 2.31 4.26
C ARG A 458 -5.79 1.68 3.00
N LYS A 459 -6.66 1.07 2.18
CA LYS A 459 -6.35 0.66 0.80
C LYS A 459 -6.22 1.84 -0.16
#